data_AF-A0A257TSA0-F1
#
_entry.id   AF-A0A257TSA0-F1
#
_cell.length_a   1.000
_cell.length_b   1.000
_cell.length_c   1.000
_cell.angle_alpha   90.00
_cell.angle_beta   90.00
_cell.angle_gamma   90.00
#
_symmetry.space_group_name_H-M   'P 1'
#
loop_
_entity.id
_entity.type
_entity.pdbx_description
1 polymer ?
#
loop_
_entity_poly.entity_id
_entity_poly.type
_entity_poly.pdbx_seq_one_letter_code
_entity_poly.pdbx_strand_id
1 'polypeptide(L)'
;MSKLEKTPSGGKLLYGLTAIFDRPEKLVHAAETVVKEGYEDYDAYSPYPIHGLDTAMKLKRSMIGVVTLIVGLTGGTLLVLFAWWTNSIDYPLFIGGKPLFAWPSYVPLTFEMTVLFGAVSTVTALIVVWLGLPRNSHPLHDTEFMKNVSDDKFGLAIEAKD
;
A
#
# COMPACT_ATOMS: atom_id res chain seq x y z
N MET A 1 19.02 -16.91 -3.97
CA MET A 1 19.17 -18.16 -3.19
C MET A 1 19.98 -17.84 -1.95
N SER A 2 19.29 -17.39 -0.89
CA SER A 2 19.89 -17.02 0.41
C SER A 2 19.94 -18.24 1.33
N LYS A 3 21.05 -18.42 2.05
CA LYS A 3 21.30 -19.52 2.98
C LYS A 3 20.49 -19.29 4.25
N LEU A 4 19.35 -19.97 4.37
CA LEU A 4 18.59 -20.04 5.62
C LEU A 4 19.26 -21.02 6.58
N GLU A 5 19.64 -20.55 7.75
CA GLU A 5 20.27 -21.35 8.80
C GLU A 5 19.24 -22.27 9.50
N LYS A 6 19.67 -23.48 9.87
CA LYS A 6 18.78 -24.50 10.46
C LYS A 6 18.61 -24.23 11.96
N THR A 7 17.37 -24.23 12.44
CA THR A 7 17.04 -24.09 13.86
C THR A 7 17.64 -25.23 14.71
N PRO A 8 18.08 -24.99 15.97
CA PRO A 8 18.59 -26.03 16.88
C PRO A 8 17.54 -27.10 17.31
N SER A 9 16.28 -26.95 16.90
CA SER A 9 15.21 -27.93 17.09
C SER A 9 14.57 -28.28 15.74
N GLY A 10 14.96 -29.42 15.16
CA GLY A 10 14.19 -30.17 14.17
C GLY A 10 13.86 -29.47 12.85
N GLY A 11 14.80 -29.45 11.91
CA GLY A 11 14.55 -29.55 10.46
C GLY A 11 13.81 -28.43 9.72
N LYS A 12 13.27 -27.42 10.41
CA LYS A 12 12.64 -26.25 9.79
C LYS A 12 13.66 -25.14 9.55
N LEU A 13 13.48 -24.43 8.43
CA LEU A 13 14.29 -23.26 8.08
C LEU A 13 13.91 -22.11 9.02
N LEU A 14 14.90 -21.43 9.61
CA LEU A 14 14.65 -20.29 10.47
C LEU A 14 14.18 -19.10 9.63
N TYR A 15 12.99 -18.58 9.91
CA TYR A 15 12.46 -17.38 9.23
C TYR A 15 12.96 -16.09 9.89
N GLY A 16 12.98 -16.04 11.22
CA GLY A 16 13.37 -14.85 11.98
C GLY A 16 13.13 -15.00 13.48
N LEU A 17 13.48 -13.96 14.23
CA LEU A 17 13.21 -13.82 15.67
C LEU A 17 12.08 -12.82 15.88
N THR A 18 11.22 -13.08 16.86
CA THR A 18 10.07 -12.23 17.18
C THR A 18 10.10 -11.80 18.64
N ALA A 19 9.68 -10.57 18.91
CA ALA A 19 9.58 -9.99 20.25
C ALA A 19 8.20 -9.35 20.44
N ILE A 20 7.59 -9.58 21.61
CA ILE A 20 6.27 -9.07 21.97
C ILE A 20 6.40 -8.05 23.10
N PHE A 21 5.64 -6.96 23.01
CA PHE A 21 5.59 -5.87 23.96
C PHE A 21 4.14 -5.58 24.40
N ASP A 22 3.96 -5.22 25.67
CA ASP A 22 2.65 -4.85 26.23
C ASP A 22 2.24 -3.40 25.94
N ARG A 23 3.17 -2.56 25.48
CA ARG A 23 2.97 -1.13 25.35
C ARG A 23 3.53 -0.59 24.03
N PRO A 24 2.85 0.37 23.39
CA PRO A 24 3.29 0.91 22.10
C PRO A 24 4.60 1.68 22.22
N GLU A 25 4.87 2.36 23.34
CA GLU A 25 6.11 3.12 23.52
C GLU A 25 7.35 2.21 23.52
N LYS A 26 7.20 0.98 24.03
CA LYS A 26 8.28 -0.02 24.01
C LYS A 26 8.59 -0.49 22.60
N LEU A 27 7.58 -0.63 21.74
CA LEU A 27 7.77 -1.01 20.34
C LEU A 27 8.53 0.10 19.58
N VAL A 28 8.16 1.37 19.80
CA VAL A 28 8.85 2.50 19.17
C VAL A 28 10.33 2.55 19.57
N HIS A 29 10.63 2.42 20.87
CA HIS A 29 12.03 2.35 21.32
C HIS A 29 12.78 1.12 20.80
N ALA A 30 12.10 -0.03 20.70
CA ALA A 30 12.70 -1.23 20.12
C ALA A 30 13.05 -1.01 18.64
N ALA A 31 12.17 -0.39 17.86
CA ALA A 31 12.43 -0.04 16.46
C ALA A 31 13.63 0.92 16.33
N GLU A 32 13.72 1.95 17.18
CA GLU A 32 14.88 2.86 17.19
C GLU A 32 16.20 2.13 17.48
N THR A 33 16.20 1.17 18.41
CA THR A 33 17.37 0.36 18.72
C THR A 33 17.75 -0.54 17.56
N VAL A 34 16.78 -1.23 16.95
CA VAL A 34 17.04 -2.10 15.79
C VAL A 34 17.67 -1.32 14.62
N VAL A 35 17.18 -0.10 14.36
CA VAL A 35 17.78 0.79 13.37
C VAL A 35 19.18 1.27 13.75
N LYS A 36 19.47 1.48 15.05
CA LYS A 36 20.82 1.85 15.52
C LYS A 36 21.82 0.71 15.37
N GLU A 37 21.37 -0.52 15.57
CA GLU A 37 22.18 -1.74 15.39
C GLU A 37 22.39 -2.10 13.91
N GLY A 38 21.62 -1.48 12.99
CA GLY A 38 21.86 -1.57 11.55
C GLY A 38 21.12 -2.71 10.84
N TYR A 39 20.09 -3.29 11.46
CA TYR A 39 19.21 -4.25 10.80
C TYR A 39 18.31 -3.55 9.76
N GLU A 40 18.14 -4.15 8.59
CA GLU A 40 17.37 -3.62 7.46
C GLU A 40 16.11 -4.46 7.19
N ASP A 41 16.19 -5.79 7.34
CA ASP A 41 15.09 -6.75 7.10
C ASP A 41 14.32 -7.05 8.40
N TYR A 42 13.55 -6.06 8.87
CA TYR A 42 12.65 -6.23 10.01
C TYR A 42 11.30 -5.52 9.81
N ASP A 43 10.26 -6.02 10.49
CA ASP A 43 8.91 -5.47 10.45
C ASP A 43 8.35 -5.25 11.85
N ALA A 44 7.59 -4.17 12.02
CA ALA A 44 6.84 -3.86 13.23
C ALA A 44 5.36 -4.13 13.01
N TYR A 45 4.76 -4.86 13.95
CA TYR A 45 3.37 -5.30 13.92
C TYR A 45 2.62 -4.63 15.06
N SER A 46 1.47 -4.03 14.74
CA SER A 46 0.61 -3.38 15.73
C SER A 46 -0.86 -3.50 15.32
N PRO A 47 -1.79 -3.64 16.27
CA PRO A 47 -3.23 -3.77 15.97
C PRO A 47 -3.84 -2.45 15.50
N TYR A 48 -3.15 -1.33 15.71
CA TYR A 48 -3.57 0.00 15.27
C TYR A 48 -2.36 0.88 14.91
N PRO A 49 -2.54 1.97 14.13
CA PRO A 49 -1.45 2.86 13.76
C PRO A 49 -0.85 3.60 14.97
N ILE A 50 0.46 3.45 15.18
CA ILE A 50 1.18 4.14 16.25
C ILE A 50 1.88 5.38 15.67
N HIS A 51 1.63 6.54 16.27
CA HIS A 51 2.30 7.78 15.89
C HIS A 51 3.81 7.71 16.15
N GLY A 52 4.61 8.07 15.13
CA GLY A 52 6.07 8.12 15.24
C GLY A 52 6.78 6.79 15.00
N LEU A 53 6.05 5.68 14.82
CA LEU A 53 6.65 4.39 14.48
C LEU A 53 7.34 4.42 13.10
N ASP A 54 6.73 5.11 12.14
CA ASP A 54 7.30 5.35 10.81
C ASP A 54 8.65 6.08 10.86
N THR A 55 8.75 7.07 11.74
CA THR A 55 9.96 7.86 11.97
C THR A 55 11.02 7.05 12.70
N ALA A 56 10.62 6.27 13.71
CA ALA A 56 11.51 5.35 14.42
C ALA A 56 12.08 4.27 13.51
N MET A 57 11.27 3.74 12.59
CA MET A 57 11.68 2.77 11.57
C MET A 57 12.46 3.39 10.39
N LYS A 58 12.53 4.72 10.30
CA LYS A 58 13.12 5.47 9.17
C LYS A 58 12.53 5.06 7.80
N LEU A 59 11.23 4.82 7.76
CA LEU A 59 10.56 4.43 6.51
C LEU A 59 10.59 5.57 5.48
N LYS A 60 10.78 5.20 4.21
CA LYS A 60 10.70 6.14 3.09
C LYS A 60 9.25 6.50 2.82
N ARG A 61 9.02 7.71 2.31
CA ARG A 61 7.69 8.17 1.89
C ARG A 61 7.14 7.29 0.77
N SER A 62 5.88 6.88 0.88
CA SER A 62 5.23 6.06 -0.14
C SER A 62 4.96 6.86 -1.43
N MET A 63 5.12 6.21 -2.59
CA MET A 63 4.87 6.82 -3.91
C MET A 63 3.43 6.61 -4.40
N ILE A 64 2.54 6.12 -3.54
CA ILE A 64 1.12 5.82 -3.87
C ILE A 64 0.39 7.07 -4.37
N GLY A 65 0.65 8.23 -3.75
CA GLY A 65 0.02 9.49 -4.15
C GLY A 65 0.38 9.92 -5.56
N VAL A 66 1.62 9.66 -6.01
CA VAL A 66 2.08 9.99 -7.37
C VAL A 66 1.39 9.11 -8.40
N VAL A 67 1.28 7.80 -8.11
CA VAL A 67 0.55 6.85 -8.97
C VAL A 67 -0.91 7.28 -9.12
N THR A 68 -1.56 7.61 -8.02
CA THR A 68 -2.96 8.06 -8.00
C THR A 68 -3.16 9.32 -8.86
N LEU A 69 -2.26 10.29 -8.73
CA LEU A 69 -2.33 11.54 -9.50
C LEU A 69 -2.18 11.28 -11.00
N ILE A 70 -1.18 10.49 -11.40
CA ILE A 70 -0.91 10.22 -12.82
C ILE A 70 -2.09 9.47 -13.43
N VAL A 71 -2.54 8.37 -12.80
CA VAL A 71 -3.63 7.55 -13.35
C VAL A 71 -4.96 8.29 -13.36
N GLY A 72 -5.27 9.06 -12.31
CA GLY A 72 -6.46 9.91 -12.27
C GLY A 72 -6.47 10.95 -13.40
N LEU A 73 -5.37 11.68 -13.59
CA LEU A 73 -5.25 12.67 -14.67
C LEU A 73 -5.33 12.02 -16.06
N THR A 74 -4.71 10.86 -16.25
CA THR A 74 -4.84 10.10 -17.49
C THR A 74 -6.30 9.70 -17.73
N GLY A 75 -7.02 9.23 -16.71
CA GLY A 75 -8.43 8.87 -16.81
C GLY A 75 -9.33 10.03 -17.23
N GLY A 76 -9.17 11.19 -16.59
CA GLY A 76 -9.91 12.41 -16.95
C GLY A 76 -9.57 12.90 -18.37
N THR A 77 -8.30 12.87 -18.74
CA THR A 77 -7.84 13.28 -20.09
C THR A 77 -8.39 12.36 -21.18
N LEU A 78 -8.36 11.04 -20.95
CA LEU A 78 -8.91 10.06 -21.89
C LEU A 78 -10.41 10.25 -22.11
N LEU A 79 -11.17 10.58 -21.06
CA LEU A 79 -12.59 10.88 -21.22
C LEU A 79 -12.80 12.12 -22.07
N VAL A 80 -12.07 13.21 -21.83
CA VAL A 80 -12.21 14.45 -22.62
C VAL A 80 -11.91 14.19 -24.10
N LEU A 81 -10.84 13.44 -24.39
CA LEU A 81 -10.49 13.04 -25.75
C LEU A 81 -11.59 12.15 -26.38
N PHE A 82 -12.12 11.20 -25.62
CA PHE A 82 -13.20 10.33 -26.06
C PHE A 82 -14.49 11.10 -26.35
N ALA A 83 -14.87 12.02 -25.46
CA ALA A 83 -16.04 12.88 -25.64
C ALA A 83 -15.89 13.79 -26.87
N TRP A 84 -14.71 14.37 -27.08
CA TRP A 84 -14.42 15.18 -28.25
C TRP A 84 -14.50 14.36 -29.54
N TRP A 85 -13.88 13.17 -29.57
CA TRP A 85 -13.89 12.28 -30.73
C TRP A 85 -15.30 11.83 -31.11
N THR A 86 -16.08 11.34 -30.15
CA THR A 86 -17.45 10.86 -30.39
C THR A 86 -18.38 11.96 -30.89
N ASN A 87 -18.36 13.14 -30.25
CA ASN A 87 -19.31 14.21 -30.56
C ASN A 87 -18.90 15.10 -31.73
N SER A 88 -17.61 15.19 -32.07
CA SER A 88 -17.14 16.10 -33.12
C SER A 88 -16.77 15.38 -34.42
N ILE A 89 -16.35 14.12 -34.34
CA ILE A 89 -15.77 13.40 -35.48
C ILE A 89 -16.64 12.20 -35.86
N ASP A 90 -16.86 11.27 -34.92
CA ASP A 90 -17.49 9.98 -35.23
C ASP A 90 -18.99 10.13 -35.53
N TYR A 91 -19.73 10.79 -34.64
CA TYR A 91 -21.17 10.95 -34.79
C TYR A 91 -21.67 12.32 -34.28
N PRO A 92 -21.50 13.39 -35.07
CA PRO A 92 -21.92 14.73 -34.67
C PRO A 92 -23.44 14.85 -34.60
N LEU A 93 -23.94 15.05 -33.38
CA LEU A 93 -25.37 15.14 -33.05
C LEU A 93 -25.74 16.54 -32.57
N PHE A 94 -26.63 17.22 -33.28
CA PHE A 94 -27.16 18.51 -32.87
C PHE A 94 -28.34 18.34 -31.90
N ILE A 95 -28.05 18.38 -30.60
CA ILE A 95 -29.05 18.21 -29.55
C ILE A 95 -29.33 19.56 -28.88
N GLY A 96 -30.58 20.03 -28.96
CA GLY A 96 -31.02 21.26 -28.28
C GLY A 96 -30.31 22.54 -28.74
N GLY A 97 -29.79 22.57 -29.97
CA GLY A 97 -29.10 23.74 -30.55
C GLY A 97 -27.72 24.05 -29.94
N LYS A 98 -27.19 23.15 -29.10
CA LYS A 98 -25.88 23.32 -28.47
C LYS A 98 -24.74 23.05 -29.47
N PRO A 99 -23.55 23.66 -29.27
CA PRO A 99 -22.36 23.28 -30.03
C PRO A 99 -22.02 21.80 -29.79
N LEU A 100 -21.44 21.15 -30.80
CA LEU A 100 -21.09 19.72 -30.78
C LEU A 100 -20.27 19.34 -29.53
N PHE A 101 -19.37 20.22 -29.09
CA PHE A 101 -18.63 20.03 -27.85
C PHE A 101 -18.99 21.09 -26.80
N ALA A 102 -20.08 20.84 -26.06
CA ALA A 102 -20.51 21.69 -24.95
C ALA A 102 -19.71 21.39 -23.67
N TRP A 103 -18.51 21.98 -23.54
CA TRP A 103 -17.57 21.77 -22.41
C TRP A 103 -18.22 21.71 -21.02
N PRO A 104 -19.13 22.64 -20.62
CA PRO A 104 -19.72 22.61 -19.28
C PRO A 104 -20.49 21.33 -18.96
N SER A 105 -21.03 20.64 -19.97
CA SER A 105 -21.79 19.40 -19.76
C SER A 105 -20.88 18.20 -19.45
N TYR A 106 -19.60 18.28 -19.82
CA TYR A 106 -18.60 17.21 -19.61
C TYR A 106 -17.79 17.38 -18.33
N VAL A 107 -17.88 18.52 -17.66
CA VAL A 107 -17.14 18.76 -16.40
C VAL A 107 -17.51 17.74 -15.31
N PRO A 108 -18.79 17.47 -15.01
CA PRO A 108 -19.15 16.46 -14.00
C PRO A 108 -18.64 15.06 -14.40
N LEU A 109 -18.75 14.69 -15.68
CA LEU A 109 -18.31 13.39 -16.16
C LEU A 109 -16.79 13.23 -16.05
N THR A 110 -16.03 14.28 -16.37
CA THR A 110 -14.55 14.28 -16.27
C THR A 110 -14.10 14.18 -14.81
N PHE A 111 -14.81 14.85 -13.91
CA PHE A 111 -14.57 14.72 -12.47
C PHE A 111 -14.79 13.28 -12.00
N GLU A 112 -15.93 12.67 -12.32
CA GLU A 112 -16.24 11.29 -11.92
C GLU A 112 -15.19 10.30 -12.45
N MET A 113 -14.78 10.43 -13.72
CA MET A 113 -13.77 9.53 -14.29
C MET A 113 -12.40 9.72 -13.64
N THR A 114 -12.01 10.95 -13.35
CA THR A 114 -10.74 11.24 -12.65
C THR A 114 -10.73 10.60 -11.26
N VAL A 115 -11.82 10.74 -10.50
CA VAL A 115 -11.97 10.15 -9.16
C VAL A 115 -12.01 8.63 -9.23
N LEU A 116 -12.75 8.05 -10.18
CA LEU A 116 -12.86 6.60 -10.36
C LEU A 116 -11.50 5.97 -10.67
N PHE A 117 -10.78 6.46 -11.68
CA PHE A 117 -9.46 5.95 -12.04
C PHE A 117 -8.45 6.19 -10.92
N GLY A 118 -8.51 7.35 -10.27
CA GLY A 118 -7.71 7.65 -9.07
C GLY A 118 -7.91 6.59 -8.00
N ALA A 119 -9.14 6.44 -7.49
CA ALA A 119 -9.46 5.52 -6.39
C ALA A 119 -9.13 4.05 -6.70
N VAL A 120 -9.51 3.56 -7.89
CA VAL A 120 -9.23 2.18 -8.30
C VAL A 120 -7.73 1.94 -8.39
N SER A 121 -6.97 2.88 -8.95
CA SER A 121 -5.52 2.77 -9.03
C SER A 121 -4.86 2.81 -7.66
N THR A 122 -5.30 3.67 -6.74
CA THR A 122 -4.77 3.75 -5.37
C THR A 122 -4.93 2.43 -4.64
N VAL A 123 -6.16 1.87 -4.65
CA VAL A 123 -6.47 0.63 -3.94
C VAL A 123 -5.72 -0.54 -4.55
N THR A 124 -5.73 -0.65 -5.87
CA THR A 124 -5.03 -1.75 -6.58
C THR A 124 -3.53 -1.69 -6.33
N ALA A 125 -2.94 -0.49 -6.43
CA ALA A 125 -1.51 -0.32 -6.20
C ALA A 125 -1.13 -0.59 -4.75
N LEU A 126 -1.91 -0.09 -3.78
CA LEU A 126 -1.69 -0.36 -2.35
C LEU A 126 -1.68 -1.87 -2.07
N ILE A 127 -2.70 -2.60 -2.54
CA ILE A 127 -2.87 -4.03 -2.27
C ILE A 127 -1.76 -4.85 -2.94
N VAL A 128 -1.52 -4.63 -4.23
CA VAL A 128 -0.65 -5.50 -5.02
C VAL A 128 0.82 -5.13 -4.91
N VAL A 129 1.14 -3.83 -4.90
CA VAL A 129 2.54 -3.35 -4.99
C VAL A 129 3.14 -3.09 -3.61
N TRP A 130 2.41 -2.41 -2.72
CA TRP A 130 2.95 -2.03 -1.40
C TRP A 130 2.73 -3.09 -0.32
N LEU A 131 1.54 -3.68 -0.26
CA LEU A 131 1.23 -4.74 0.70
C LEU A 131 1.63 -6.13 0.19
N GLY A 132 1.80 -6.30 -1.13
CA GLY A 132 2.17 -7.58 -1.74
C GLY A 132 1.09 -8.66 -1.60
N LEU A 133 -0.18 -8.28 -1.50
CA LEU A 133 -1.30 -9.20 -1.40
C LEU A 133 -1.75 -9.69 -2.79
N PRO A 134 -2.23 -10.94 -2.94
CA PRO A 134 -2.50 -11.93 -1.89
C PRO A 134 -1.25 -12.74 -1.49
N ARG A 135 -0.87 -12.66 -0.21
CA ARG A 135 0.22 -13.45 0.39
C ARG A 135 -0.31 -14.34 1.50
N ASN A 136 -1.17 -15.28 1.14
CA ASN A 136 -1.92 -16.10 2.10
C ASN A 136 -1.03 -17.06 2.92
N SER A 137 0.13 -17.45 2.40
CA SER A 137 1.07 -18.35 3.08
C SER A 137 2.26 -17.56 3.62
N HIS A 138 2.11 -16.94 4.79
CA HIS A 138 3.22 -16.31 5.52
C HIS A 138 3.65 -17.16 6.72
N PRO A 139 4.97 -17.38 6.93
CA PRO A 139 5.47 -18.21 8.04
C PRO A 139 5.02 -17.76 9.44
N LEU A 140 4.71 -16.47 9.62
CA LEU A 140 4.26 -15.91 10.90
C LEU A 140 2.75 -16.09 11.16
N HIS A 141 1.91 -16.35 10.15
CA HIS A 141 0.44 -16.32 10.33
C HIS A 141 -0.09 -17.35 11.35
N ASP A 142 0.51 -18.54 11.41
CA ASP A 142 0.06 -19.62 12.31
C ASP A 142 0.70 -19.55 13.72
N THR A 143 1.54 -18.56 13.98
CA THR A 143 2.30 -18.43 15.23
C THR A 143 1.50 -17.71 16.32
N GLU A 144 1.82 -18.01 17.59
CA GLU A 144 1.23 -17.30 18.74
C GLU A 144 1.57 -15.80 18.74
N PHE A 145 2.71 -15.43 18.16
CA PHE A 145 3.10 -14.04 17.92
C PHE A 145 2.03 -13.28 17.12
N MET A 146 1.62 -13.79 15.96
CA MET A 146 0.65 -13.09 15.11
C MET A 146 -0.74 -13.01 15.77
N LYS A 147 -1.12 -14.03 16.55
CA LYS A 147 -2.37 -14.02 17.32
C LYS A 147 -2.39 -12.90 18.35
N ASN A 148 -1.32 -12.76 19.13
CA ASN A 148 -1.22 -11.74 20.18
C ASN A 148 -1.15 -10.32 19.60
N VAL A 149 -0.42 -10.13 18.50
CA VAL A 149 -0.25 -8.79 17.92
C VAL A 149 -1.49 -8.30 17.15
N SER A 150 -2.34 -9.24 16.71
CA SER A 150 -3.62 -8.89 16.10
C SER A 150 -4.71 -8.54 17.13
N ASP A 151 -4.49 -8.85 18.41
CA ASP A 151 -5.44 -8.61 19.50
C ASP A 151 -5.05 -7.35 20.30
N ASP A 152 -4.11 -7.47 21.25
CA ASP A 152 -3.77 -6.40 22.20
C ASP A 152 -2.28 -6.08 22.32
N LYS A 153 -1.39 -6.91 21.74
CA LYS A 153 0.07 -6.75 21.87
C LYS A 153 0.72 -6.03 20.70
N PHE A 154 1.96 -5.61 20.92
CA PHE A 154 2.81 -4.99 19.92
C PHE A 154 3.99 -5.90 19.61
N GLY A 155 4.31 -6.08 18.34
CA GLY A 155 5.30 -7.06 17.90
C GLY A 155 6.40 -6.46 17.04
N LEU A 156 7.60 -7.02 17.14
CA LEU A 156 8.71 -6.75 16.23
C LEU A 156 9.25 -8.09 15.74
N ALA A 157 9.45 -8.23 14.43
CA ALA A 157 10.06 -9.42 13.84
C ALA A 157 11.29 -9.01 13.02
N ILE A 158 12.42 -9.66 13.28
CA ILE A 158 13.65 -9.51 12.51
C ILE A 158 13.83 -10.78 11.69
N GLU A 159 13.95 -10.64 10.36
CA GLU A 159 14.16 -11.80 9.49
C GLU A 159 15.59 -12.33 9.61
N ALA A 160 15.77 -13.64 9.43
CA ALA A 160 17.09 -14.28 9.47
C ALA A 160 17.91 -14.10 8.18
N LYS A 161 17.60 -13.07 7.38
CA LYS A 161 18.26 -12.78 6.10
C LYS A 161 19.38 -11.75 6.22
N ASP A 162 19.31 -10.92 7.27
CA ASP A 162 20.33 -9.94 7.66
C ASP A 162 21.55 -10.59 8.32
#